data_AF-A0A515EVC8-F1
#
_entry.id   AF-A0A515EVC8-F1
#
_cell.length_a   1.000
_cell.length_b   1.000
_cell.length_c   1.000
_cell.angle_alpha   90.00
_cell.angle_beta   90.00
_cell.angle_gamma   90.00
#
_symmetry.space_group_name_H-M   'P 1'
#
loop_
_entity.id
_entity.type
_entity.pdbx_description
1 polymer ?
#
loop_
_entity_poly.entity_id
_entity_poly.type
_entity_poly.pdbx_seq_one_letter_code
_entity_poly.pdbx_strand_id
1 'polypeptide(L)'
;MPPLSLKGRALRLLSGREYSRAELEKRLQSYEEEPGSLALALDDLQSKGFISEQRVLESVVHRRASKLGASRIRQELHSKGLAPEAVAQAVDQLRATELERAKEVWRKKFAEPALDPAGRAKQMRFLAARGFGGDTIRRVVAGDDD
;
A
#
# COMPACT_ATOMS: atom_id res chain seq x y z
N MET A 1 -17.73 1.93 32.73
CA MET A 1 -17.83 2.84 31.57
C MET A 1 -18.76 2.21 30.56
N PRO A 2 -19.71 2.97 29.97
CA PRO A 2 -20.54 2.45 28.89
C PRO A 2 -19.67 2.03 27.69
N PRO A 3 -20.12 1.06 26.87
CA PRO A 3 -19.41 0.68 25.65
C PRO A 3 -19.26 1.88 24.72
N LEU A 4 -18.14 1.95 24.00
CA LEU A 4 -17.91 3.02 23.02
C LEU A 4 -18.97 2.98 21.92
N SER A 5 -19.47 4.15 21.53
CA SER A 5 -20.29 4.33 20.33
C SER A 5 -19.52 3.92 19.06
N LEU A 6 -20.22 3.67 17.95
CA LEU A 6 -19.59 3.41 16.64
C LEU A 6 -18.56 4.48 16.27
N LYS A 7 -18.94 5.76 16.46
CA LYS A 7 -18.04 6.90 16.27
C LYS A 7 -16.83 6.86 17.22
N GLY A 8 -17.03 6.56 18.50
CA GLY A 8 -15.94 6.44 19.47
C GLY A 8 -14.97 5.30 19.12
N ARG A 9 -15.49 4.16 18.66
CA ARG A 9 -14.67 3.03 18.18
C ARG A 9 -13.87 3.39 16.94
N ALA A 10 -14.49 4.07 15.97
CA ALA A 10 -13.82 4.54 14.76
C ALA A 10 -12.72 5.54 15.09
N LEU A 11 -12.98 6.54 15.94
CA LEU A 11 -11.97 7.52 16.38
C LEU A 11 -10.80 6.86 17.09
N ARG A 12 -11.04 5.83 17.91
CA ARG A 12 -9.97 5.06 18.56
C ARG A 12 -9.10 4.29 17.56
N LEU A 13 -9.66 3.83 16.44
CA LEU A 13 -8.87 3.23 15.36
C LEU A 13 -8.05 4.30 14.64
N LEU A 14 -8.71 5.39 14.24
CA LEU A 14 -8.12 6.51 13.50
C LEU A 14 -7.01 7.23 14.28
N SER A 15 -7.03 7.20 15.62
CA SER A 15 -5.94 7.76 16.44
C SER A 15 -4.63 6.96 16.35
N GLY A 16 -4.66 5.71 15.86
CA GLY A 16 -3.47 4.87 15.73
C GLY A 16 -2.82 4.92 14.34
N ARG A 17 -3.63 5.01 13.28
CA ARG A 17 -3.17 5.13 11.88
C ARG A 17 -4.31 5.57 10.97
N GLU A 18 -3.98 5.91 9.73
CA GLU A 18 -4.97 6.06 8.67
C GLU A 18 -5.71 4.74 8.39
N TYR A 19 -7.04 4.81 8.31
CA TYR A 19 -7.92 3.72 7.89
C TYR A 19 -8.79 4.21 6.74
N SER A 20 -8.99 3.35 5.73
CA SER A 20 -10.02 3.61 4.74
C SER A 20 -11.42 3.39 5.33
N ARG A 21 -12.44 3.93 4.66
CA ARG A 21 -13.83 3.66 5.00
C ARG A 21 -14.13 2.15 5.00
N ALA A 22 -13.73 1.44 3.95
CA ALA A 22 -13.95 -0.01 3.83
C ALA A 22 -13.26 -0.81 4.96
N GLU A 23 -12.07 -0.38 5.42
CA GLU A 23 -11.42 -1.01 6.57
C GLU A 23 -12.21 -0.78 7.87
N LEU A 24 -12.80 0.40 8.06
CA LEU A 24 -13.62 0.74 9.24
C LEU A 24 -14.94 -0.01 9.21
N GLU A 25 -15.64 -0.04 8.07
CA GLU A 25 -16.87 -0.81 7.88
C GLU A 25 -16.66 -2.27 8.26
N LYS A 26 -15.67 -2.93 7.65
CA LYS A 26 -15.35 -4.33 7.93
C LYS A 26 -15.03 -4.60 9.41
N ARG A 27 -14.37 -3.66 10.09
CA ARG A 27 -13.97 -3.82 11.50
C ARG A 27 -15.09 -3.52 12.49
N LEU A 28 -16.03 -2.66 12.11
CA LEU A 28 -17.05 -2.16 13.01
C LEU A 28 -18.44 -2.75 12.75
N GLN A 29 -18.61 -3.49 11.66
CA GLN A 29 -19.88 -4.13 11.27
C GLN A 29 -20.53 -4.93 12.39
N SER A 30 -19.73 -5.67 13.19
CA SER A 30 -20.27 -6.48 14.29
C SER A 30 -20.79 -5.67 15.48
N TYR A 31 -20.58 -4.36 15.50
CA TYR A 31 -21.08 -3.45 16.53
C TYR A 31 -22.26 -2.61 16.05
N GLU A 32 -22.72 -2.82 14.81
CA GLU A 32 -23.93 -2.20 14.30
C GLU A 32 -25.16 -2.89 14.89
N GLU A 33 -25.94 -2.15 15.68
CA GLU A 33 -27.18 -2.64 16.28
C GLU A 33 -28.39 -2.21 15.44
N GLU A 34 -28.37 -0.99 14.91
CA GLU A 34 -29.37 -0.45 14.01
C GLU A 34 -28.81 -0.39 12.58
N PRO A 35 -29.45 -1.05 11.60
CA PRO A 35 -28.99 -1.04 10.20
C PRO A 35 -28.81 0.38 9.67
N GLY A 36 -27.62 0.68 9.12
CA GLY A 36 -27.26 1.97 8.55
C GLY A 36 -26.63 2.93 9.55
N SER A 37 -26.68 2.66 10.86
CA SER A 37 -26.05 3.51 11.88
C SER A 37 -24.53 3.59 11.73
N LEU A 38 -23.88 2.52 11.24
CA LEU A 38 -22.45 2.53 10.95
C LEU A 38 -22.12 3.45 9.78
N ALA A 39 -22.87 3.34 8.67
CA ALA A 39 -22.67 4.19 7.50
C ALA A 39 -22.80 5.67 7.87
N LEU A 40 -23.85 6.04 8.62
CA LEU A 40 -24.07 7.42 9.09
C LEU A 40 -22.93 7.93 9.97
N ALA A 41 -22.42 7.09 10.88
CA ALA A 41 -21.29 7.46 11.73
C ALA A 41 -20.00 7.69 10.92
N LEU A 42 -19.76 6.88 9.89
CA LEU A 42 -18.60 7.04 9.01
C LEU A 42 -18.75 8.24 8.07
N ASP A 43 -19.95 8.55 7.59
CA ASP A 43 -20.25 9.76 6.82
C ASP A 43 -19.96 11.03 7.63
N ASP A 44 -20.37 11.07 8.90
CA ASP A 44 -20.05 12.19 9.82
C ASP A 44 -18.55 12.33 10.02
N LEU A 45 -17.82 11.23 10.17
CA LEU A 45 -16.37 11.27 10.33
C LEU A 45 -15.64 11.69 9.05
N GLN A 46 -16.13 11.26 7.89
CA GLN A 46 -15.57 11.62 6.60
C GLN A 46 -15.82 13.10 6.27
N SER A 47 -17.03 13.60 6.49
CA SER A 47 -17.37 15.02 6.31
C SER A 47 -16.54 15.95 7.20
N LYS A 48 -16.15 15.48 8.39
CA LYS A 48 -15.24 16.17 9.32
C LYS A 48 -13.76 15.95 9.02
N GLY A 49 -13.43 15.23 7.95
CA GLY A 49 -12.06 14.99 7.50
C GLY A 49 -11.28 14.00 8.36
N PHE A 50 -11.91 13.25 9.27
CA PHE A 50 -11.24 12.20 10.05
C PHE A 50 -10.93 10.97 9.18
N ILE A 51 -11.74 10.70 8.16
CA ILE A 51 -11.49 9.66 7.16
C ILE A 51 -11.08 10.34 5.86
N SER A 52 -9.95 9.93 5.28
CA SER A 52 -9.47 10.46 4.01
C SER A 52 -8.79 9.38 3.20
N GLU A 53 -9.37 9.05 2.04
CA GLU A 53 -8.78 8.08 1.11
C GLU A 53 -7.39 8.52 0.63
N GLN A 54 -7.23 9.82 0.38
CA GLN A 54 -5.95 10.40 -0.03
C GLN A 54 -4.86 10.16 1.03
N ARG A 55 -5.15 10.43 2.32
CA ARG A 55 -4.17 10.17 3.39
C ARG A 55 -3.86 8.69 3.55
N VAL A 56 -4.84 7.80 3.36
CA VAL A 56 -4.61 6.35 3.38
C VAL A 56 -3.66 5.95 2.25
N LEU A 57 -3.90 6.45 1.04
CA LEU A 57 -3.08 6.18 -0.14
C LEU A 57 -1.65 6.68 0.08
N GLU A 58 -1.47 7.94 0.46
CA GLU A 58 -0.17 8.56 0.72
C GLU A 58 0.59 7.81 1.83
N SER A 59 -0.10 7.44 2.92
CA SER A 59 0.49 6.67 4.01
C SER A 59 0.99 5.29 3.55
N VAL A 60 0.28 4.62 2.65
CA VAL A 60 0.72 3.34 2.09
C VAL A 60 1.92 3.55 1.17
N VAL A 61 1.83 4.50 0.24
CA VAL A 61 2.93 4.80 -0.69
C VAL A 61 4.20 5.16 0.08
N HIS A 62 4.13 6.10 1.03
CA HIS A 62 5.25 6.52 1.84
C HIS A 62 5.93 5.37 2.58
N ARG A 63 5.15 4.48 3.22
CA ARG A 63 5.69 3.35 4.00
C ARG A 63 6.24 2.22 3.15
N ARG A 64 5.78 2.07 1.90
CA ARG A 64 6.05 0.89 1.06
C ARG A 64 6.96 1.14 -0.13
N ALA A 65 6.98 2.37 -0.67
CA ALA A 65 7.69 2.67 -1.91
C ALA A 65 9.18 2.33 -1.85
N SER A 66 9.85 2.56 -0.71
CA SER A 66 11.27 2.22 -0.54
C SER A 66 11.59 0.73 -0.45
N LYS A 67 10.57 -0.15 -0.44
CA LYS A 67 10.72 -1.60 -0.19
C LYS A 67 10.05 -2.48 -1.23
N LEU A 68 8.98 -1.99 -1.86
CA LEU A 68 8.10 -2.76 -2.74
C LEU A 68 7.91 -2.07 -4.09
N GLY A 69 7.77 -2.90 -5.13
CA GLY A 69 7.40 -2.44 -6.47
C GLY A 69 5.92 -2.10 -6.58
N ALA A 70 5.57 -1.46 -7.70
CA ALA A 70 4.25 -0.90 -7.94
C ALA A 70 3.14 -1.97 -7.88
N SER A 71 3.44 -3.21 -8.29
CA SER A 71 2.45 -4.30 -8.28
C SER A 71 1.97 -4.68 -6.87
N ARG A 72 2.89 -4.74 -5.90
CA ARG A 72 2.53 -5.06 -4.50
C ARG A 72 1.83 -3.89 -3.82
N ILE A 73 2.26 -2.66 -4.12
CA ILE A 73 1.61 -1.47 -3.57
C ILE A 73 0.18 -1.34 -4.11
N ARG A 74 -0.04 -1.57 -5.41
CA ARG A 74 -1.38 -1.64 -6.01
C ARG A 74 -2.28 -2.64 -5.30
N GLN A 75 -1.79 -3.85 -5.03
CA GLN A 75 -2.54 -4.87 -4.30
C GLN A 75 -2.91 -4.41 -2.88
N GLU A 76 -1.98 -3.78 -2.15
CA GLU A 76 -2.26 -3.24 -0.81
C GLU A 76 -3.31 -2.13 -0.85
N LEU A 77 -3.22 -1.21 -1.83
CA LEU A 77 -4.20 -0.13 -2.01
C LEU A 77 -5.60 -0.66 -2.34
N HIS A 78 -5.73 -1.63 -3.26
CA HIS A 78 -7.01 -2.27 -3.54
C HIS A 78 -7.56 -3.05 -2.35
N SER A 79 -6.70 -3.73 -1.58
CA SER A 79 -7.15 -4.45 -0.37
C SER A 79 -7.72 -3.53 0.71
N LYS A 80 -7.39 -2.24 0.64
CA LYS A 80 -7.95 -1.19 1.48
C LYS A 80 -9.24 -0.58 0.91
N GLY A 81 -9.70 -1.03 -0.25
CA GLY A 81 -10.94 -0.55 -0.87
C GLY A 81 -10.85 0.86 -1.43
N LEU A 82 -9.67 1.33 -1.81
CA LEU A 82 -9.50 2.64 -2.45
C LEU A 82 -9.99 2.61 -3.90
N ALA A 83 -10.50 3.76 -4.36
CA ALA A 83 -11.05 3.93 -5.71
C ALA A 83 -10.03 3.51 -6.80
N PRO A 84 -10.45 2.73 -7.81
CA PRO A 84 -9.56 2.25 -8.87
C PRO A 84 -8.76 3.35 -9.57
N GLU A 85 -9.37 4.51 -9.78
CA GLU A 85 -8.78 5.67 -10.46
C GLU A 85 -7.64 6.26 -9.63
N ALA A 86 -7.85 6.46 -8.32
CA ALA A 86 -6.83 6.94 -7.40
C ALA A 86 -5.67 5.95 -7.29
N VAL A 87 -5.97 4.64 -7.24
CA VAL A 87 -4.94 3.60 -7.25
C VAL A 87 -4.14 3.62 -8.55
N ALA A 88 -4.79 3.77 -9.71
CA ALA A 88 -4.12 3.83 -11.00
C ALA A 88 -3.14 5.02 -11.08
N GLN A 89 -3.59 6.21 -10.68
CA GLN A 89 -2.75 7.41 -10.65
C GLN A 89 -1.51 7.24 -9.77
N ALA A 90 -1.66 6.68 -8.57
CA ALA A 90 -0.55 6.42 -7.67
C ALA A 90 0.44 5.38 -8.22
N VAL A 91 -0.07 4.35 -8.90
CA VAL A 91 0.74 3.31 -9.55
C VAL A 91 1.57 3.88 -10.69
N ASP A 92 1.02 4.79 -11.48
CA ASP A 92 1.76 5.41 -12.58
C ASP A 92 2.89 6.32 -12.06
N GLN A 93 2.66 7.07 -10.98
CA GLN A 93 3.73 7.80 -10.29
C GLN A 93 4.82 6.87 -9.74
N LEU A 94 4.43 5.72 -9.19
CA LEU A 94 5.36 4.72 -8.67
C LEU A 94 6.21 4.07 -9.77
N ARG A 95 5.65 3.88 -10.98
CA ARG A 95 6.34 3.32 -12.14
C ARG A 95 7.46 4.24 -12.63
N ALA A 96 7.24 5.55 -12.62
CA ALA A 96 8.24 6.54 -13.03
C ALA A 96 9.56 6.45 -12.23
N THR A 97 9.50 5.99 -10.98
CA THR A 97 10.66 5.84 -10.09
C THR A 97 11.00 4.37 -9.79
N GLU A 98 10.38 3.42 -10.48
CA GLU A 98 10.45 2.01 -10.10
C GLU A 98 11.85 1.41 -10.27
N LEU A 99 12.58 1.84 -11.30
CA LEU A 99 13.97 1.40 -11.53
C LEU A 99 14.89 1.77 -10.37
N GLU A 100 14.93 3.05 -10.00
CA GLU A 100 15.78 3.53 -8.91
C GLU A 100 15.45 2.86 -7.58
N ARG A 101 14.16 2.73 -7.27
CA ARG A 101 13.72 2.03 -6.05
C ARG A 101 14.11 0.55 -6.07
N ALA A 102 14.05 -0.11 -7.23
CA ALA A 102 14.47 -1.50 -7.38
C ALA A 102 15.99 -1.65 -7.21
N LYS A 103 16.81 -0.77 -7.81
CA LYS A 103 18.27 -0.74 -7.66
C LYS A 103 18.67 -0.59 -6.19
N GLU A 104 18.04 0.33 -5.47
CA GLU A 104 18.30 0.50 -4.03
C GLU A 104 17.99 -0.75 -3.21
N VAL A 105 16.82 -1.36 -3.43
CA VAL A 105 16.40 -2.56 -2.71
C VAL A 105 17.30 -3.75 -3.04
N TRP A 106 17.70 -3.89 -4.30
CA TRP A 106 18.64 -4.91 -4.75
C TRP A 106 20.03 -4.73 -4.15
N ARG A 107 20.59 -3.51 -4.23
CA ARG A 107 21.92 -3.17 -3.72
C ARG A 107 22.05 -3.44 -2.22
N LYS A 108 21.02 -3.11 -1.43
CA LYS A 108 20.96 -3.40 0.01
C LYS A 108 21.05 -4.90 0.34
N LYS A 109 20.72 -5.79 -0.60
CA LYS A 109 20.75 -7.25 -0.39
C LYS A 109 21.94 -7.95 -1.02
N PHE A 110 22.31 -7.58 -2.25
CA PHE A 110 23.27 -8.34 -3.05
C PHE A 110 24.58 -7.61 -3.31
N ALA A 111 24.59 -6.28 -3.21
CA ALA A 111 25.70 -5.38 -3.58
C ALA A 111 26.15 -5.46 -5.05
N GLU A 112 26.32 -6.65 -5.62
CA GLU A 112 26.88 -6.91 -6.95
C GLU A 112 26.00 -7.86 -7.79
N PRO A 113 26.07 -7.77 -9.13
CA PRO A 113 25.44 -8.73 -10.04
C PRO A 113 26.03 -10.12 -9.88
N ALA A 114 25.17 -11.14 -9.96
CA ALA A 114 25.64 -12.52 -9.94
C ALA A 114 26.34 -12.89 -11.26
N LEU A 115 27.46 -13.60 -11.16
CA LEU A 115 28.24 -14.05 -12.31
C LEU A 115 27.62 -15.27 -13.01
N ASP A 116 26.91 -16.11 -12.24
CA ASP A 116 26.34 -17.36 -12.72
C ASP A 116 24.81 -17.25 -12.99
N PRO A 117 24.25 -18.12 -13.86
CA PRO A 117 22.81 -18.12 -14.14
C PRO A 117 21.94 -18.35 -12.89
N ALA A 118 22.39 -19.19 -11.95
CA ALA A 118 21.64 -19.52 -10.74
C ALA A 118 21.54 -18.31 -9.79
N GLY A 119 22.63 -17.56 -9.61
CA GLY A 119 22.66 -16.33 -8.85
C GLY A 119 21.80 -15.24 -9.49
N ARG A 120 21.84 -15.06 -10.81
CA ARG A 120 20.96 -14.09 -11.52
C ARG A 120 19.49 -14.42 -11.27
N ALA A 121 19.11 -15.69 -11.42
CA ALA A 121 17.74 -16.13 -11.15
C ALA A 121 17.32 -15.89 -9.68
N LYS A 122 18.23 -16.03 -8.72
CA LYS A 122 17.99 -15.70 -7.30
C LYS A 122 17.73 -14.21 -7.09
N GLN A 123 18.50 -13.34 -7.73
CA GLN A 123 18.31 -11.88 -7.66
C GLN A 123 17.00 -11.45 -8.31
N MET A 124 16.66 -11.99 -9.48
CA MET A 124 15.39 -11.74 -10.16
C MET A 124 14.19 -12.15 -9.30
N ARG A 125 14.20 -13.37 -8.74
CA ARG A 125 13.13 -13.86 -7.85
C ARG A 125 12.95 -12.97 -6.62
N PHE A 126 14.03 -12.43 -6.07
CA PHE A 126 13.96 -11.53 -4.92
C PHE A 126 13.19 -10.24 -5.22
N LEU A 127 13.44 -9.62 -6.37
CA LEU A 127 12.75 -8.41 -6.80
C LEU A 127 11.31 -8.70 -7.25
N ALA A 128 11.09 -9.81 -7.96
CA ALA A 128 9.75 -10.26 -8.36
C ALA A 128 8.85 -10.50 -7.13
N ALA A 129 9.38 -11.13 -6.08
CA ALA A 129 8.66 -11.34 -4.83
C ALA A 129 8.24 -10.02 -4.17
N ARG A 130 8.96 -8.92 -4.42
CA ARG A 130 8.65 -7.57 -3.93
C ARG A 130 7.76 -6.77 -4.87
N GLY A 131 7.37 -7.33 -6.01
CA GLY A 131 6.40 -6.73 -6.93
C GLY A 131 6.96 -5.73 -7.93
N PHE A 132 8.28 -5.72 -8.13
CA PHE A 132 8.90 -4.93 -9.20
C PHE A 132 8.56 -5.51 -10.58
N GLY A 133 8.44 -4.64 -11.58
CA GLY A 133 8.13 -5.02 -12.96
C GLY A 133 9.24 -5.87 -13.60
N GLY A 134 8.86 -6.81 -14.48
CA GLY A 134 9.81 -7.71 -15.14
C GLY A 134 10.91 -7.00 -15.93
N ASP A 135 10.57 -5.87 -16.55
CA ASP A 135 11.54 -5.05 -17.28
C ASP A 135 12.57 -4.38 -16.35
N THR A 136 12.08 -3.72 -15.30
CA THR A 136 12.91 -3.19 -14.23
C THR A 136 13.84 -4.25 -13.64
N ILE A 137 13.32 -5.45 -13.38
CA ILE A 137 14.11 -6.56 -12.83
C ILE A 137 15.27 -6.94 -13.76
N ARG A 138 15.02 -7.03 -15.07
CA ARG A 138 16.08 -7.36 -16.04
C ARG A 138 17.17 -6.29 -16.03
N ARG A 139 16.80 -5.00 -16.11
CA ARG A 139 17.77 -3.88 -16.10
C ARG A 139 18.63 -3.87 -14.84
N VAL A 140 18.01 -4.04 -13.66
CA VAL A 140 18.74 -4.09 -12.38
C VAL A 140 19.73 -5.26 -12.30
N VAL A 141 19.35 -6.45 -12.78
CA VAL A 141 20.21 -7.66 -12.68
C VAL A 141 21.26 -7.70 -13.80
N ALA A 142 21.00 -7.08 -14.95
CA ALA A 142 21.97 -6.92 -16.03
C ALA A 142 23.10 -5.94 -15.68
N GLY A 143 22.84 -5.01 -14.73
CA GLY A 143 23.76 -3.91 -14.46
C GLY A 143 23.63 -2.77 -15.47
N ASP A 144 22.50 -2.73 -16.20
CA ASP A 144 22.25 -1.68 -17.18
C ASP A 144 21.84 -0.39 -16.45
N ASP A 145 22.66 0.65 -16.60
CA ASP A 145 22.40 1.98 -16.08
C ASP A 145 21.60 2.89 -17.03
N ASP A 146 21.23 2.38 -18.22
CA ASP A 146 20.48 3.11 -19.25
C ASP A 146 18.99 2.76 -19.30
#